data_AF-A0A9W7BZR7-F1
#
_entry.id   AF-A0A9W7BZR7-F1
#
_cell.length_a   1.000
_cell.length_b   1.000
_cell.length_c   1.000
_cell.angle_alpha   90.00
_cell.angle_beta   90.00
_cell.angle_gamma   90.00
#
_symmetry.space_group_name_H-M   'P 1'
#
loop_
_entity.id
_entity.type
_entity.pdbx_description
1 polymer ?
#
loop_
_entity_poly.entity_id
_entity_poly.type
_entity_poly.pdbx_seq_one_letter_code
_entity_poly.pdbx_strand_id
1 'polypeptide(L)'
;MFRLAKRVDEHKERNKRLGYLGFVVQADAHHEPWRKHLAHNLESYKFEMLVVLCLVLDVWCVFLEIMSAENGLNRDLKWVRGLVTFAGVLSKTIVILFVVDVLLHICAFGFRHWLANRLYVLDGFVVLVTFILEFIVHPLVHSGGGGGGHRLLEEEGGVGGGDAERNTEAAELVVVIIRSWRFIRLFHGLAFSEKLRHDEHLKQLDEKVELENLEEQLKDENERLKARVEELGEGEKGKA
;
A
#
# COMPACT_ATOMS: atom_id res chain seq x y z
N MET A 1 -40.95 -14.36 -16.19
CA MET A 1 -40.17 -15.04 -15.14
C MET A 1 -38.81 -15.57 -15.62
N PHE A 2 -38.70 -16.33 -16.72
CA PHE A 2 -37.43 -16.96 -17.14
C PHE A 2 -36.24 -16.00 -17.42
N ARG A 3 -36.49 -14.75 -17.86
CA ARG A 3 -35.44 -13.75 -18.09
C ARG A 3 -34.90 -13.09 -16.81
N LEU A 4 -35.64 -13.18 -15.69
CA LEU A 4 -35.18 -12.67 -14.39
C LEU A 4 -34.30 -13.70 -13.70
N ALA A 5 -34.68 -15.00 -13.72
CA ALA A 5 -33.86 -16.08 -13.19
C ALA A 5 -32.46 -16.13 -13.83
N LYS A 6 -32.38 -15.95 -15.16
CA LYS A 6 -31.08 -15.94 -15.87
C LYS A 6 -30.18 -14.76 -15.46
N ARG A 7 -30.74 -13.58 -15.17
CA ARG A 7 -29.95 -12.43 -14.70
C ARG A 7 -29.47 -12.58 -13.26
N VAL A 8 -30.24 -13.27 -12.41
CA VAL A 8 -29.85 -13.59 -11.03
C VAL A 8 -28.68 -14.58 -11.02
N ASP A 9 -28.69 -15.61 -11.88
CA ASP A 9 -27.57 -16.57 -11.98
C ASP A 9 -26.28 -15.95 -12.54
N GLU A 10 -26.36 -15.06 -13.53
CA GLU A 10 -25.18 -14.33 -14.05
C GLU A 10 -24.59 -13.33 -13.05
N HIS A 11 -25.39 -12.77 -12.14
CA HIS A 11 -24.89 -11.98 -11.01
C HIS A 11 -24.27 -12.87 -9.94
N LYS A 12 -24.87 -14.04 -9.65
CA LYS A 12 -24.35 -15.02 -8.68
C LYS A 12 -23.00 -15.60 -9.11
N GLU A 13 -22.78 -15.83 -10.41
CA GLU A 13 -21.47 -16.24 -10.93
C GLU A 13 -20.43 -15.12 -10.92
N ARG A 14 -20.80 -13.88 -11.23
CA ARG A 14 -19.87 -12.73 -11.12
C ARG A 14 -19.49 -12.43 -9.68
N ASN A 15 -20.44 -12.50 -8.74
CA ASN A 15 -20.16 -12.35 -7.31
C ASN A 15 -19.35 -13.53 -6.75
N LYS A 16 -19.51 -14.75 -7.27
CA LYS A 16 -18.59 -15.85 -6.95
C LYS A 16 -17.17 -15.54 -7.43
N ARG A 17 -16.97 -15.02 -8.65
CA ARG A 17 -15.62 -14.68 -9.16
C ARG A 17 -14.97 -13.49 -8.43
N LEU A 18 -15.75 -12.49 -8.04
CA LEU A 18 -15.28 -11.39 -7.19
C LEU A 18 -15.05 -11.84 -5.74
N GLY A 19 -15.88 -12.75 -5.24
CA GLY A 19 -15.68 -13.48 -4.00
C GLY A 19 -14.38 -14.29 -4.00
N TYR A 20 -13.99 -14.92 -5.11
CA TYR A 20 -12.68 -15.59 -5.20
C TYR A 20 -11.47 -14.63 -5.12
N LEU A 21 -11.63 -13.34 -5.44
CA LEU A 21 -10.59 -12.33 -5.19
C LEU A 21 -10.60 -11.78 -3.76
N GLY A 22 -11.77 -11.77 -3.10
CA GLY A 22 -11.89 -11.41 -1.67
C GLY A 22 -11.67 -12.58 -0.68
N PHE A 23 -11.76 -13.84 -1.14
CA PHE A 23 -11.84 -15.03 -0.28
C PHE A 23 -10.60 -15.96 -0.38
N VAL A 24 -9.64 -15.70 -1.27
CA VAL A 24 -8.31 -16.36 -1.21
C VAL A 24 -7.47 -15.87 -0.01
N VAL A 25 -7.99 -14.91 0.76
CA VAL A 25 -7.47 -14.48 2.07
C VAL A 25 -7.86 -15.46 3.21
N GLN A 26 -8.74 -16.44 2.98
CA GLN A 26 -9.34 -17.24 4.06
C GLN A 26 -9.14 -18.76 3.92
N ALA A 27 -7.98 -19.20 3.44
CA ALA A 27 -7.66 -20.63 3.34
C ALA A 27 -6.41 -21.00 4.17
N ASP A 28 -6.69 -21.62 5.31
CA ASP A 28 -5.91 -22.68 5.97
C ASP A 28 -4.51 -22.36 6.53
N ALA A 29 -4.44 -21.43 7.49
CA ALA A 29 -3.36 -21.43 8.46
C ALA A 29 -3.91 -21.68 9.87
N HIS A 30 -3.46 -22.78 10.48
CA HIS A 30 -3.47 -23.00 11.94
C HIS A 30 -3.00 -21.70 12.63
N HIS A 31 -3.96 -20.87 13.05
CA HIS A 31 -3.71 -19.46 13.34
C HIS A 31 -3.26 -19.28 14.77
N GLU A 32 -1.98 -18.97 14.96
CA GLU A 32 -1.52 -18.37 16.19
C GLU A 32 -2.25 -17.03 16.42
N PRO A 33 -2.82 -16.78 17.62
CA PRO A 33 -3.66 -15.62 17.89
C PRO A 33 -2.94 -14.27 17.65
N TRP A 34 -1.61 -14.23 17.80
CA TRP A 34 -0.82 -13.03 17.55
C TRP A 34 -0.81 -12.60 16.07
N ARG A 35 -0.86 -13.55 15.12
CA ARG A 35 -0.88 -13.24 13.68
C ARG A 35 -2.14 -12.52 13.26
N LYS A 36 -3.29 -12.92 13.83
CA LYS A 36 -4.58 -12.24 13.59
C LYS A 36 -4.54 -10.81 14.10
N HIS A 37 -3.94 -10.58 15.27
CA HIS A 37 -3.81 -9.24 15.82
C HIS A 37 -2.87 -8.38 14.98
N LEU A 38 -1.76 -8.95 14.50
CA LEU A 38 -0.82 -8.26 13.61
C LEU A 38 -1.46 -7.92 12.27
N ALA A 39 -2.15 -8.87 11.62
CA ALA A 39 -2.86 -8.64 10.37
C ALA A 39 -3.92 -7.54 10.52
N HIS A 40 -4.71 -7.57 11.60
CA HIS A 40 -5.71 -6.54 11.87
C HIS A 40 -5.09 -5.15 12.06
N ASN A 41 -3.92 -5.06 12.71
CA ASN A 41 -3.21 -3.80 12.88
C ASN A 41 -2.59 -3.29 11.57
N LEU A 42 -2.04 -4.18 10.73
CA LEU A 42 -1.49 -3.82 9.42
C LEU A 42 -2.58 -3.40 8.42
N GLU A 43 -3.74 -4.06 8.45
CA GLU A 43 -4.92 -3.71 7.63
C GLU A 43 -5.65 -2.46 8.15
N SER A 44 -5.27 -1.93 9.31
CA SER A 44 -5.87 -0.71 9.82
C SER A 44 -5.55 0.47 8.90
N TYR A 45 -6.57 1.24 8.54
CA TYR A 45 -6.44 2.50 7.79
C TYR A 45 -5.39 3.45 8.38
N LYS A 46 -5.20 3.41 9.71
CA LYS A 46 -4.19 4.22 10.40
C LYS A 46 -2.76 3.82 10.03
N PHE A 47 -2.50 2.52 9.91
CA PHE A 47 -1.18 2.00 9.54
C PHE A 47 -0.91 2.25 8.06
N GLU A 48 -1.89 2.03 7.18
CA GLU A 48 -1.77 2.35 5.76
C GLU A 48 -1.49 3.84 5.53
N MET A 49 -2.21 4.74 6.21
CA MET A 49 -1.95 6.18 6.18
C MET A 49 -0.56 6.55 6.70
N LEU A 50 -0.06 5.83 7.71
CA LEU A 50 1.29 6.03 8.23
C LEU A 50 2.35 5.65 7.19
N VAL A 51 2.19 4.51 6.50
CA VAL A 51 3.08 4.09 5.41
C VAL A 51 3.05 5.10 4.26
N VAL A 52 1.86 5.57 3.86
CA VAL A 52 1.71 6.61 2.81
C VAL A 52 2.36 7.93 3.25
N LEU A 53 2.20 8.34 4.50
CA LEU A 53 2.85 9.52 5.04
C LEU A 53 4.39 9.39 5.00
N CYS A 54 4.92 8.24 5.40
CA CYS A 54 6.36 7.95 5.29
C CYS A 54 6.85 8.00 3.85
N LEU A 55 6.08 7.52 2.87
CA LEU A 55 6.40 7.62 1.44
C LEU A 55 6.48 9.07 0.96
N VAL A 56 5.51 9.91 1.35
CA VAL A 56 5.51 11.33 0.99
C VAL A 56 6.70 12.06 1.62
N LEU A 57 6.99 11.78 2.90
CA LEU A 57 8.15 12.34 3.59
C LEU A 57 9.47 11.91 2.94
N ASP A 58 9.59 10.68 2.48
CA ASP A 58 10.78 10.20 1.78
C ASP A 58 11.00 10.91 0.44
N VAL A 59 9.93 11.04 -0.37
CA VAL A 59 9.97 11.81 -1.61
C VAL A 59 10.44 13.24 -1.34
N TRP A 60 9.94 13.86 -0.27
CA TRP A 60 10.36 15.20 0.12
C TRP A 60 11.85 15.25 0.52
N CYS A 61 12.36 14.24 1.22
CA CYS A 61 13.78 14.16 1.58
C CYS A 61 14.67 14.03 0.35
N VAL A 62 14.31 13.15 -0.59
CA VAL A 62 15.04 12.96 -1.86
C VAL A 62 15.02 14.26 -2.67
N PHE A 63 13.88 14.94 -2.71
CA PHE A 63 13.76 16.23 -3.38
C PHE A 63 14.68 17.29 -2.75
N LEU A 64 14.75 17.38 -1.42
CA LEU A 64 15.68 18.29 -0.72
C LEU A 64 17.15 17.97 -1.01
N GLU A 65 17.49 16.68 -1.12
CA GLU A 65 18.83 16.22 -1.45
C GLU A 65 19.22 16.61 -2.88
N ILE A 66 18.36 16.34 -3.86
CA ILE A 66 18.57 16.74 -5.27
C ILE A 66 18.63 18.27 -5.40
N MET A 67 17.72 19.00 -4.75
CA MET A 67 17.74 20.46 -4.75
C MET A 67 19.05 21.02 -4.17
N SER A 68 19.60 20.38 -3.13
CA SER A 68 20.88 20.77 -2.56
C SER A 68 22.08 20.39 -3.46
N ALA A 69 21.91 19.48 -4.41
CA ALA A 69 22.93 19.07 -5.36
C ALA A 69 22.95 20.00 -6.60
N GLU A 70 21.77 20.29 -7.18
CA GLU A 70 21.66 21.12 -8.39
C GLU A 70 21.72 22.63 -8.12
N ASN A 71 21.10 23.11 -7.04
CA ASN A 71 21.10 24.52 -6.72
C ASN A 71 22.16 24.79 -5.65
N GLY A 72 23.07 25.72 -5.95
CA GLY A 72 23.92 26.39 -4.97
C GLY A 72 23.12 27.21 -3.95
N LEU A 73 22.12 26.60 -3.29
CA LEU A 73 21.48 27.10 -2.09
C LEU A 73 22.62 27.52 -1.18
N ASN A 74 22.72 28.82 -0.87
CA ASN A 74 23.83 29.42 -0.14
C ASN A 74 24.25 28.50 1.03
N ARG A 75 25.27 27.67 0.81
CA ARG A 75 25.78 26.68 1.77
C ARG A 75 26.30 27.34 3.05
N ASP A 76 26.41 28.66 3.01
CA ASP A 76 26.74 29.56 4.10
C ASP A 76 25.65 29.65 5.17
N LEU A 77 24.39 29.37 4.82
CA LEU A 77 23.32 29.31 5.80
C LEU A 77 23.41 27.99 6.59
N LYS A 78 23.89 28.09 7.83
CA LYS A 78 24.05 26.96 8.77
C LYS A 78 22.79 26.09 8.89
N TRP A 79 21.60 26.70 8.82
CA TRP A 79 20.32 25.98 8.93
C TRP A 79 20.05 25.07 7.73
N VAL A 80 20.41 25.49 6.51
CA VAL A 80 20.24 24.68 5.29
C VAL A 80 21.08 23.42 5.39
N ARG A 81 22.36 23.57 5.80
CA ARG A 81 23.26 22.43 6.00
C ARG A 81 22.69 21.45 7.02
N GLY A 82 22.17 21.96 8.14
CA GLY A 82 21.50 21.14 9.14
C GLY A 82 20.30 20.36 8.57
N LEU A 83 19.47 21.03 7.77
CA LEU A 83 18.30 20.42 7.14
C LEU A 83 18.68 19.30 6.15
N VAL A 84 19.69 19.52 5.30
CA VAL A 84 20.16 18.52 4.32
C VAL A 84 20.75 17.31 5.03
N THR A 85 21.61 17.51 6.03
CA THR A 85 22.15 16.41 6.84
C THR A 85 21.04 15.63 7.54
N PHE A 86 20.05 16.34 8.10
CA PHE A 86 18.91 15.71 8.74
C PHE A 86 18.05 14.92 7.75
N ALA A 87 17.78 15.47 6.56
CA ALA A 87 17.03 14.79 5.50
C ALA A 87 17.73 13.50 5.04
N GLY A 88 19.06 13.53 4.91
CA GLY A 88 19.85 12.33 4.58
C GLY A 88 19.79 11.24 5.66
N VAL A 89 19.83 11.62 6.94
CA VAL A 89 19.63 10.66 8.05
C VAL A 89 18.20 10.12 8.03
N LEU A 90 17.21 11.00 7.84
CA LEU A 90 15.80 10.66 7.84
C LEU A 90 15.45 9.70 6.70
N SER A 91 15.95 9.93 5.47
CA SER A 91 15.72 9.01 4.34
C SER A 91 16.28 7.62 4.63
N LYS A 92 17.48 7.52 5.23
CA LYS A 92 18.06 6.24 5.64
C LYS A 92 17.21 5.54 6.71
N THR A 93 16.70 6.29 7.68
CA THR A 93 15.75 5.75 8.68
C THR A 93 14.47 5.22 8.03
N ILE A 94 13.91 5.94 7.06
CA ILE A 94 12.70 5.52 6.34
C ILE A 94 12.94 4.24 5.54
N VAL A 95 14.12 4.05 4.93
CA VAL A 95 14.48 2.79 4.26
C VAL A 95 14.42 1.61 5.25
N ILE A 96 14.94 1.76 6.47
CA ILE A 96 14.86 0.73 7.51
C ILE A 96 13.40 0.45 7.87
N LEU A 97 12.59 1.51 8.06
CA LEU A 97 11.16 1.36 8.35
C LEU A 97 10.43 0.58 7.25
N PHE A 98 10.75 0.81 5.97
CA PHE A 98 10.16 0.03 4.86
C PHE A 98 10.60 -1.43 4.85
N VAL A 99 11.85 -1.73 5.18
CA VAL A 99 12.29 -3.12 5.34
C VAL A 99 11.49 -3.81 6.45
N VAL A 100 11.33 -3.14 7.60
CA VAL A 100 10.51 -3.64 8.71
C VAL A 100 9.05 -3.81 8.29
N ASP A 101 8.47 -2.85 7.57
CA ASP A 101 7.11 -2.92 7.03
C ASP A 101 6.91 -4.15 6.13
N VAL A 102 7.82 -4.40 5.20
CA VAL A 102 7.79 -5.59 4.32
C VAL A 102 7.91 -6.87 5.13
N LEU A 103 8.80 -6.91 6.13
CA LEU A 103 8.94 -8.07 7.01
C LEU A 103 7.68 -8.32 7.84
N LEU A 104 7.04 -7.27 8.36
CA LEU A 104 5.78 -7.36 9.09
C LEU A 104 4.66 -7.90 8.19
N HIS A 105 4.58 -7.45 6.94
CA HIS A 105 3.65 -8.00 5.95
C HIS A 105 3.88 -9.49 5.68
N ILE A 106 5.14 -9.90 5.45
CA ILE A 106 5.49 -11.32 5.24
C ILE A 106 5.12 -12.16 6.48
N CYS A 107 5.35 -11.63 7.69
CA CYS A 107 5.01 -12.27 8.95
C CYS A 107 3.50 -12.39 9.18
N ALA A 108 2.72 -11.36 8.84
CA ALA A 108 1.28 -11.31 9.02
C ALA A 108 0.54 -12.25 8.05
N PHE A 109 0.80 -12.11 6.75
CA PHE A 109 0.08 -12.85 5.69
C PHE A 109 0.70 -14.22 5.39
N GLY A 110 1.94 -14.44 5.83
CA GLY A 110 2.70 -15.65 5.54
C GLY A 110 3.38 -15.61 4.17
N PHE A 111 4.58 -16.19 4.13
CA PHE A 111 5.46 -16.15 2.96
C PHE A 111 4.83 -16.72 1.67
N ARG A 112 4.04 -17.80 1.79
CA ARG A 112 3.40 -18.45 0.63
C ARG A 112 2.34 -17.57 -0.03
N HIS A 113 1.55 -16.85 0.77
CA HIS A 113 0.54 -15.92 0.26
C HIS A 113 1.20 -14.66 -0.32
N TRP A 114 2.24 -14.16 0.34
CA TRP A 114 3.03 -13.04 -0.15
C TRP A 114 3.63 -13.32 -1.54
N LEU A 115 4.17 -14.53 -1.77
CA LEU A 115 4.70 -14.93 -3.08
C LEU A 115 3.66 -15.08 -4.19
N ALA A 116 2.39 -15.31 -3.86
CA ALA A 116 1.32 -15.43 -4.87
C ALA A 116 1.02 -14.07 -5.54
N ASN A 117 1.25 -12.97 -4.82
CA ASN A 117 0.96 -11.62 -5.27
C ASN A 117 2.22 -10.97 -5.88
N ARG A 118 2.33 -11.00 -7.21
CA ARG A 118 3.51 -10.50 -7.95
C ARG A 118 3.92 -9.07 -7.59
N LEU A 119 2.96 -8.20 -7.28
CA LEU A 119 3.23 -6.81 -6.93
C LEU A 119 3.92 -6.67 -5.57
N TYR A 120 3.48 -7.42 -4.55
CA TYR A 120 4.13 -7.41 -3.24
C TYR A 120 5.53 -8.01 -3.29
N VAL A 121 5.74 -9.06 -4.09
CA VAL A 121 7.07 -9.64 -4.31
C VAL A 121 8.01 -8.63 -4.94
N LEU A 122 7.55 -7.95 -6.00
CA LEU A 122 8.36 -6.96 -6.70
C LEU A 122 8.68 -5.76 -5.81
N ASP A 123 7.72 -5.29 -5.04
CA ASP A 123 7.94 -4.22 -4.06
C ASP A 123 8.96 -4.61 -2.98
N GLY A 124 8.82 -5.79 -2.37
CA GLY A 124 9.79 -6.27 -1.39
C GLY A 124 11.19 -6.47 -1.98
N PHE A 125 11.27 -6.90 -3.25
CA PHE A 125 12.54 -6.98 -3.97
C PHE A 125 13.18 -5.60 -4.16
N VAL A 126 12.41 -4.60 -4.59
CA VAL A 126 12.91 -3.22 -4.76
C VAL A 126 13.38 -2.65 -3.42
N VAL A 127 12.61 -2.85 -2.35
CA VAL A 127 12.99 -2.42 -0.99
C VAL A 127 14.29 -3.09 -0.55
N LEU A 128 14.46 -4.39 -0.81
CA LEU A 128 15.68 -5.13 -0.49
C LEU A 128 16.90 -4.62 -1.28
N VAL A 129 16.76 -4.40 -2.58
CA VAL A 129 17.84 -3.84 -3.42
C VAL A 129 18.21 -2.45 -2.94
N THR A 130 17.22 -1.60 -2.64
CA THR A 130 17.45 -0.25 -2.10
C THR A 130 18.22 -0.32 -0.79
N PHE A 131 17.83 -1.22 0.11
CA PHE A 131 18.52 -1.43 1.38
C PHE A 131 19.99 -1.87 1.17
N ILE A 132 20.25 -2.79 0.25
CA ILE A 132 21.62 -3.23 -0.09
C ILE A 132 22.44 -2.06 -0.64
N LEU A 133 21.89 -1.27 -1.57
CA LEU A 133 22.60 -0.12 -2.14
C LEU A 133 22.92 0.93 -1.06
N GLU A 134 21.97 1.22 -0.17
CA GLU A 134 22.12 2.23 0.88
C GLU A 134 23.04 1.81 2.03
N PHE A 135 23.00 0.55 2.45
CA PHE A 135 23.71 0.09 3.64
C PHE A 135 25.00 -0.66 3.34
N ILE A 136 25.14 -1.22 2.13
CA ILE A 136 26.34 -1.97 1.74
C ILE A 136 27.15 -1.15 0.76
N VAL A 137 26.54 -0.74 -0.36
CA VAL A 137 27.29 -0.07 -1.43
C VAL A 137 27.73 1.33 -1.01
N HIS A 138 26.82 2.14 -0.45
CA HIS A 138 27.15 3.52 -0.08
C HIS A 138 28.27 3.60 0.97
N PRO A 139 28.27 2.82 2.08
CA PRO A 139 29.39 2.83 3.01
C PRO A 139 30.68 2.27 2.40
N LEU A 140 30.63 1.25 1.54
CA LEU A 140 31.84 0.72 0.90
C LEU A 140 32.52 1.76 0.00
N VAL A 141 31.74 2.51 -0.78
CA VAL A 141 32.24 3.59 -1.63
C VAL A 141 32.85 4.71 -0.79
N HIS A 142 32.23 5.08 0.33
CA HIS A 142 32.72 6.17 1.19
C HIS A 142 33.86 5.75 2.12
N SER A 143 33.86 4.53 2.63
CA SER A 143 34.92 3.98 3.48
C SER A 143 36.20 3.69 2.69
N GLY A 144 36.10 3.41 1.39
CA GLY A 144 37.25 3.21 0.51
C GLY A 144 38.11 4.46 0.29
N GLY A 145 37.57 5.67 0.51
CA GLY A 145 38.29 6.94 0.34
C GLY A 145 38.81 7.58 1.64
N GLY A 146 38.46 7.04 2.81
CA GLY A 146 38.62 7.70 4.11
C GLY A 146 39.66 7.11 5.06
N GLY A 147 40.55 6.26 4.56
CA GLY A 147 41.65 5.67 5.34
C GLY A 147 43.01 6.25 4.97
N GLY A 148 43.26 7.52 5.26
CA GLY A 148 44.57 8.12 5.04
C GLY A 148 44.60 9.59 5.43
N GLY A 149 45.13 9.88 6.62
CA GLY A 149 45.27 11.23 7.13
C GLY A 149 46.13 12.14 6.25
N HIS A 150 45.97 13.44 6.49
CA HIS A 150 47.07 14.40 6.31
C HIS A 150 47.70 14.46 4.92
N ARG A 151 46.91 14.61 3.85
CA ARG A 151 47.42 15.00 2.53
C ARG A 151 47.70 16.51 2.49
N LEU A 152 48.79 16.89 3.14
CA LEU A 152 49.53 18.11 2.82
C LEU A 152 50.51 17.72 1.72
N LEU A 153 50.32 18.30 0.53
CA LEU A 153 51.21 18.28 -0.63
C LEU A 153 51.28 16.97 -1.42
N GLU A 154 50.32 16.79 -2.31
CA GLU A 154 50.58 16.13 -3.59
C GLU A 154 49.57 16.66 -4.63
N GLU A 155 49.79 17.92 -5.03
CA GLU A 155 49.58 18.28 -6.42
C GLU A 155 50.71 17.60 -7.20
N GLU A 156 50.38 16.70 -8.12
CA GLU A 156 50.66 16.87 -9.55
C GLU A 156 50.34 15.57 -10.32
N GLY A 157 49.42 15.68 -11.29
CA GLY A 157 49.56 14.98 -12.57
C GLY A 157 49.21 13.48 -12.67
N GLY A 158 48.04 13.03 -12.18
CA GLY A 158 47.57 11.66 -12.39
C GLY A 158 46.39 11.55 -13.38
N VAL A 159 46.67 11.27 -14.66
CA VAL A 159 45.71 11.12 -15.79
C VAL A 159 44.87 9.81 -15.72
N GLY A 160 44.54 9.32 -14.52
CA GLY A 160 43.91 8.00 -14.29
C GLY A 160 42.62 7.98 -13.45
N GLY A 161 42.03 9.14 -13.14
CA GLY A 161 40.91 9.25 -12.19
C GLY A 161 39.48 9.17 -12.75
N GLY A 162 39.28 9.24 -14.07
CA GLY A 162 37.96 9.48 -14.66
C GLY A 162 36.95 8.33 -14.54
N ASP A 163 37.41 7.08 -14.44
CA ASP A 163 36.52 5.92 -14.42
C ASP A 163 35.90 5.68 -13.04
N ALA A 164 36.61 6.01 -11.96
CA ALA A 164 36.08 5.86 -10.60
C ALA A 164 34.98 6.89 -10.31
N GLU A 165 35.17 8.14 -10.74
CA GLU A 165 34.23 9.24 -10.55
C GLU A 165 32.90 9.01 -11.30
N ARG A 166 32.97 8.51 -12.54
CA ARG A 166 31.77 8.14 -13.31
C ARG A 166 30.97 7.02 -12.67
N ASN A 167 31.64 6.05 -12.06
CA ASN A 167 30.97 4.93 -11.39
C ASN A 167 30.25 5.38 -10.12
N THR A 168 30.77 6.38 -9.41
CA THR A 168 30.11 6.94 -8.21
C THR A 168 28.86 7.74 -8.58
N GLU A 169 28.93 8.59 -9.60
CA GLU A 169 27.76 9.36 -10.08
C GLU A 169 26.65 8.43 -10.59
N ALA A 170 27.02 7.37 -11.32
CA ALA A 170 26.06 6.39 -11.80
C ALA A 170 25.36 5.64 -10.65
N ALA A 171 26.09 5.29 -9.59
CA ALA A 171 25.52 4.61 -8.43
C ALA A 171 24.50 5.50 -7.70
N GLU A 172 24.81 6.79 -7.51
CA GLU A 172 23.89 7.76 -6.91
C GLU A 172 22.61 7.92 -7.74
N LEU A 173 22.74 8.04 -9.06
CA LEU A 173 21.60 8.17 -9.96
C LEU A 173 20.74 6.89 -9.99
N VAL A 174 21.35 5.71 -9.97
CA VAL A 174 20.64 4.43 -9.88
C VAL A 174 19.83 4.37 -8.58
N VAL A 175 20.39 4.80 -7.46
CA VAL A 175 19.69 4.86 -6.18
C VAL A 175 18.49 5.80 -6.24
N VAL A 176 18.62 6.98 -6.86
CA VAL A 176 17.51 7.93 -7.05
C VAL A 176 16.39 7.33 -7.93
N ILE A 177 16.75 6.65 -9.02
CA ILE A 177 15.78 5.97 -9.89
C ILE A 177 15.04 4.86 -9.14
N ILE A 178 15.78 4.03 -8.40
CA ILE A 178 15.19 2.95 -7.61
C ILE A 178 14.29 3.52 -6.51
N ARG A 179 14.69 4.61 -5.84
CA ARG A 179 13.82 5.33 -4.90
C ARG A 179 12.58 5.88 -5.58
N SER A 180 12.65 6.28 -6.84
CA SER A 180 11.50 6.76 -7.60
C SER A 180 10.42 5.68 -7.82
N TRP A 181 10.74 4.40 -7.65
CA TRP A 181 9.74 3.33 -7.58
C TRP A 181 8.69 3.57 -6.48
N ARG A 182 9.07 4.27 -5.39
CA ARG A 182 8.16 4.61 -4.28
C ARG A 182 6.98 5.47 -4.73
N PHE A 183 7.14 6.28 -5.79
CA PHE A 183 6.02 6.99 -6.40
C PHE A 183 5.00 6.03 -7.00
N ILE A 184 5.47 5.00 -7.73
CA ILE A 184 4.59 3.99 -8.32
C ILE A 184 3.82 3.26 -7.22
N ARG A 185 4.49 2.92 -6.11
CA ARG A 185 3.84 2.34 -4.93
C ARG A 185 2.79 3.28 -4.32
N LEU A 186 3.09 4.56 -4.21
CA LEU A 186 2.16 5.57 -3.70
C LEU A 186 0.93 5.70 -4.60
N PHE A 187 1.12 5.78 -5.92
CA PHE A 187 0.01 5.80 -6.87
C PHE A 187 -0.82 4.52 -6.83
N HIS A 188 -0.16 3.36 -6.75
CA HIS A 188 -0.86 2.08 -6.62
C HIS A 188 -1.68 2.03 -5.32
N GLY A 189 -1.12 2.47 -4.19
CA GLY A 189 -1.82 2.56 -2.91
C GLY A 189 -3.02 3.50 -2.96
N LEU A 190 -2.86 4.70 -3.54
CA LEU A 190 -3.95 5.66 -3.69
C LEU A 190 -5.08 5.16 -4.60
N ALA A 191 -4.72 4.59 -5.77
CA ALA A 191 -5.70 4.04 -6.71
C ALA A 191 -6.45 2.85 -6.10
N PHE A 192 -5.76 2.02 -5.32
CA PHE A 192 -6.38 0.90 -4.62
C PHE A 192 -7.27 1.35 -3.45
N SER A 193 -6.86 2.38 -2.72
CA SER A 193 -7.63 2.97 -1.63
C SER A 193 -8.95 3.56 -2.12
N GLU A 194 -8.95 4.27 -3.26
CA GLU A 194 -10.17 4.78 -3.87
C GLU A 194 -11.10 3.63 -4.30
N LYS A 195 -10.54 2.59 -4.90
CA LYS A 195 -11.31 1.40 -5.30
C LYS A 195 -11.97 0.72 -4.10
N LEU A 196 -11.24 0.54 -3.00
CA LEU A 196 -11.77 -0.02 -1.75
C LEU A 196 -12.93 0.80 -1.19
N ARG A 197 -12.78 2.13 -1.16
CA ARG A 197 -13.84 3.03 -0.70
C ARG A 197 -15.06 2.97 -1.59
N HIS A 198 -14.85 2.83 -2.90
CA HIS A 198 -15.94 2.75 -3.85
C HIS A 198 -16.70 1.42 -3.74
N ASP A 199 -15.99 0.31 -3.54
CA ASP A 199 -16.56 -1.02 -3.32
C ASP A 199 -17.38 -1.08 -2.02
N GLU A 200 -16.93 -0.41 -0.94
CA GLU A 200 -17.70 -0.32 0.31
C GLU A 200 -19.00 0.47 0.14
N HIS A 201 -18.95 1.61 -0.56
CA HIS A 201 -20.15 2.37 -0.90
C HIS A 201 -21.13 1.55 -1.76
N LEU A 202 -20.62 0.79 -2.72
CA LEU A 202 -21.47 -0.07 -3.55
C LEU A 202 -22.15 -1.17 -2.72
N LYS A 203 -21.46 -1.78 -1.75
CA LYS A 203 -22.07 -2.74 -0.82
C LYS A 203 -23.17 -2.11 0.02
N GLN A 204 -22.95 -0.91 0.56
CA GLN A 204 -23.98 -0.20 1.33
C GLN A 204 -25.21 0.15 0.48
N LEU A 205 -25.02 0.45 -0.82
CA LEU A 205 -26.13 0.68 -1.74
C LEU A 205 -26.89 -0.63 -2.04
N ASP A 206 -26.17 -1.73 -2.26
CA ASP A 206 -26.77 -3.05 -2.51
C ASP A 206 -27.60 -3.51 -1.31
N GLU A 207 -27.07 -3.39 -0.09
CA GLU A 207 -27.79 -3.70 1.16
C GLU A 207 -29.05 -2.83 1.33
N LYS A 208 -29.00 -1.54 0.97
CA LYS A 208 -30.18 -0.66 1.01
C LYS A 208 -31.25 -1.08 0.01
N VAL A 209 -30.86 -1.43 -1.21
CA VAL A 209 -31.79 -1.90 -2.25
C VAL A 209 -32.41 -3.24 -1.83
N GLU A 210 -31.65 -4.14 -1.21
CA GLU A 210 -32.20 -5.39 -0.67
C GLU A 210 -33.22 -5.13 0.45
N LEU A 211 -32.96 -4.18 1.35
CA LEU A 211 -33.89 -3.80 2.40
C LEU A 211 -35.18 -3.17 1.85
N GLU A 212 -35.08 -2.26 0.87
CA GLU A 212 -36.25 -1.66 0.21
C GLU A 212 -37.12 -2.72 -0.48
N ASN A 213 -36.50 -3.69 -1.16
CA ASN A 213 -37.24 -4.80 -1.79
C ASN A 213 -37.94 -5.71 -0.75
N LEU A 214 -37.30 -5.96 0.40
CA LEU A 214 -37.90 -6.73 1.49
C LEU A 214 -39.07 -5.99 2.14
N GLU A 215 -38.96 -4.66 2.29
CA GLU A 215 -40.04 -3.82 2.82
C GLU A 215 -41.26 -3.82 1.88
N GLU A 216 -41.04 -3.73 0.57
CA GLU A 216 -42.10 -3.83 -0.44
C GLU A 216 -42.79 -5.20 -0.39
N GLN A 217 -42.04 -6.30 -0.27
CA GLN A 217 -42.60 -7.65 -0.13
C GLN A 217 -43.44 -7.80 1.14
N LEU A 218 -42.97 -7.29 2.29
CA LEU A 218 -43.70 -7.34 3.54
C LEU A 218 -44.99 -6.51 3.49
N LYS A 219 -44.98 -5.38 2.76
CA LYS A 219 -46.16 -4.55 2.56
C LYS A 219 -47.21 -5.29 1.73
N ASP A 220 -46.81 -5.91 0.62
CA ASP A 220 -47.68 -6.72 -0.23
C ASP A 220 -48.30 -7.91 0.54
N GLU A 221 -47.52 -8.59 1.37
CA GLU A 221 -48.03 -9.69 2.21
C GLU A 221 -49.03 -9.20 3.26
N ASN A 222 -48.78 -8.06 3.91
CA ASN A 222 -49.71 -7.47 4.87
C ASN A 222 -51.04 -7.08 4.22
N GLU A 223 -51.02 -6.49 3.02
CA GLU A 223 -52.23 -6.15 2.28
C GLU A 223 -53.04 -7.41 1.91
N ARG A 224 -52.36 -8.49 1.49
CA ARG A 224 -53.00 -9.79 1.22
C ARG A 224 -53.62 -10.42 2.46
N LEU A 225 -52.92 -10.39 3.60
CA LEU A 225 -53.44 -10.92 4.86
C LEU A 225 -54.64 -10.12 5.34
N LYS A 226 -54.62 -8.79 5.20
CA LYS A 226 -55.74 -7.91 5.55
C LYS A 226 -57.00 -8.25 4.75
N ALA A 227 -56.88 -8.43 3.43
CA ALA A 227 -58.00 -8.84 2.58
C ALA A 227 -58.59 -10.19 3.02
N ARG A 228 -57.75 -11.18 3.35
CA ARG A 228 -58.21 -12.50 3.84
C ARG A 228 -58.94 -12.42 5.18
N VAL A 229 -58.56 -11.51 6.07
CA VAL A 229 -59.25 -11.31 7.35
C VAL A 229 -60.62 -10.69 7.14
N GLU A 230 -60.76 -9.73 6.22
CA GLU A 230 -62.05 -9.11 5.87
C GLU A 230 -63.04 -10.15 5.30
N GLU A 231 -62.60 -11.02 4.39
CA GLU A 231 -63.42 -12.11 3.84
C GLU A 231 -63.92 -13.09 4.92
N LEU A 232 -63.07 -13.44 5.89
CA LEU A 232 -63.45 -14.33 7.00
C LEU A 232 -64.45 -13.65 7.96
N GLY A 233 -64.28 -12.35 8.22
CA GLY A 233 -65.19 -11.58 9.09
C GLY A 233 -66.60 -11.43 8.51
N GLU A 234 -66.74 -11.37 7.18
CA GLU A 234 -68.06 -11.38 6.51
C GLU A 234 -68.74 -12.76 6.61
N GLY A 235 -67.96 -13.84 6.52
CA GLY A 235 -68.46 -15.21 6.61
C GLY A 235 -69.06 -15.57 7.97
N GLU A 236 -68.56 -15.01 9.08
CA GLU A 236 -69.13 -15.24 10.41
C GLU A 236 -70.47 -14.52 10.61
N LYS A 237 -70.62 -13.30 10.09
CA LYS A 237 -71.87 -12.52 10.21
C LYS A 237 -73.06 -13.18 9.49
N GLY A 238 -72.81 -13.97 8.46
CA GLY A 238 -73.87 -14.69 7.73
C GLY A 238 -74.41 -15.94 8.43
N LYS A 239 -73.78 -16.40 9.51
CA LYS A 239 -74.18 -17.63 10.25
C LYS A 239 -74.89 -17.36 11.58
N ALA A 240 -74.87 -16.12 12.07
CA ALA A 240 -75.53 -15.69 13.29
C ALA A 240 -76.93 -15.13 12.98
#